data_AF-A0A1B5DYI6-F1
#
_entry.id   AF-A0A1B5DYI6-F1
#
_cell.length_a   1.000
_cell.length_b   1.000
_cell.length_c   1.000
_cell.angle_alpha   90.00
_cell.angle_beta   90.00
_cell.angle_gamma   90.00
#
_symmetry.space_group_name_H-M   'P 1'
#
loop_
_entity.id
_entity.type
_entity.pdbx_description
1 polymer ?
#
loop_
_entity_poly.entity_id
_entity_poly.type
_entity_poly.pdbx_seq_one_letter_code
_entity_poly.pdbx_strand_id
1 'polypeptide(L)'
;MPAIAVNQRVVQGALSQVPYGHSIGTDNCSIGVGMIARMSDGSSWCAHFNCSLPGTLDQLAAIQAATFSTLSGALRSAPLSLDACTGGQLKGGTAAIWAGIQQYFNQAKNRSSTLTDIKTGCNGIYADRTKGVRCLGAAEHLSGHPAPSNSKATVPPPLQGFDTDSVLDEKMVLEFVSRHYGFCLRYLSHEDNANKGDLSADEALLIRQHGLGLMPVQHVRFYPWSPTGALGKEYGQYAVAHAQTVGIPHGVSVWMDLENVNIKSAAQAVIDYCNAWFLAVKDAGYSPGLYVGANSGLSGEQLYQLPFQAYWKSISSVPDIPGRGYQMVQSIPPKAVSSKLPIAIDSNYATTDNKGGYPQLWPALLPS
;
A
#
# COMPACT_ATOMS: atom_id res chain seq x y z
N MET A 1 -2.11 -48.16 33.97
CA MET A 1 -3.14 -47.80 32.97
C MET A 1 -4.46 -47.61 33.70
N PRO A 2 -5.37 -46.70 33.29
CA PRO A 2 -5.16 -45.29 32.95
C PRO A 2 -6.18 -44.36 33.69
N ALA A 3 -6.09 -43.06 33.37
CA ALA A 3 -6.76 -41.89 33.90
C ALA A 3 -8.30 -41.84 33.79
N ILE A 4 -8.91 -40.80 34.41
CA ILE A 4 -9.99 -39.88 33.94
C ILE A 4 -10.40 -39.01 35.16
N ALA A 5 -9.95 -37.76 35.25
CA ALA A 5 -10.59 -36.49 34.85
C ALA A 5 -11.65 -35.94 35.84
N VAL A 6 -11.41 -34.73 36.36
CA VAL A 6 -12.47 -33.74 36.65
C VAL A 6 -11.99 -32.36 36.26
N ASN A 7 -12.91 -31.62 35.65
CA ASN A 7 -12.79 -30.37 34.93
C ASN A 7 -13.10 -29.17 35.86
N GLN A 8 -12.62 -27.99 35.44
CA GLN A 8 -13.20 -26.65 35.67
C GLN A 8 -13.11 -25.90 37.02
N ARG A 9 -12.55 -24.67 36.88
CA ARG A 9 -12.83 -23.36 37.50
C ARG A 9 -12.08 -22.91 38.78
N VAL A 10 -11.20 -21.90 38.55
CA VAL A 10 -10.99 -20.59 39.23
C VAL A 10 -10.88 -20.62 40.79
N VAL A 11 -9.83 -20.13 41.46
CA VAL A 11 -9.53 -18.70 41.77
C VAL A 11 -8.20 -18.57 42.56
N GLN A 12 -7.36 -17.60 42.11
CA GLN A 12 -6.40 -16.71 42.81
C GLN A 12 -5.47 -17.15 43.96
N GLY A 13 -4.23 -16.62 43.84
CA GLY A 13 -3.50 -15.96 44.93
C GLY A 13 -1.98 -16.19 44.84
N ALA A 14 -1.06 -15.23 44.97
CA ALA A 14 -1.10 -13.77 45.07
C ALA A 14 0.37 -13.30 44.96
N LEU A 15 0.69 -12.31 44.11
CA LEU A 15 1.79 -11.35 44.34
C LEU A 15 1.43 -10.03 43.64
N SER A 16 1.03 -9.08 44.46
CA SER A 16 0.76 -7.65 44.26
C SER A 16 2.04 -6.87 43.86
N GLN A 17 2.11 -5.80 43.07
CA GLN A 17 1.15 -4.91 42.40
C GLN A 17 1.84 -4.33 41.14
N VAL A 18 1.36 -4.62 39.92
CA VAL A 18 1.15 -3.75 38.73
C VAL A 18 0.37 -4.64 37.74
N PRO A 19 -0.82 -4.27 37.24
CA PRO A 19 -1.60 -5.16 36.38
C PRO A 19 -1.10 -5.04 34.94
N TYR A 20 -0.17 -5.92 34.54
CA TYR A 20 0.09 -6.17 33.13
C TYR A 20 -1.00 -7.09 32.58
N GLY A 21 -1.75 -6.62 31.58
CA GLY A 21 -2.68 -7.44 30.81
C GLY A 21 -1.97 -8.03 29.60
N HIS A 22 -2.24 -9.30 29.30
CA HIS A 22 -1.67 -10.00 28.14
C HIS A 22 -2.73 -10.12 27.04
N SER A 23 -2.39 -9.79 25.79
CA SER A 23 -3.19 -10.20 24.62
C SER A 23 -2.28 -10.76 23.53
N ILE A 24 -2.67 -11.90 22.97
CA ILE A 24 -2.01 -12.55 21.83
C ILE A 24 -2.92 -12.32 20.63
N GLY A 25 -2.36 -11.76 19.55
CA GLY A 25 -3.01 -11.70 18.24
C GLY A 25 -2.10 -12.35 17.21
N THR A 26 -2.66 -13.21 16.38
CA THR A 26 -2.02 -13.69 15.15
C THR A 26 -2.74 -13.02 14.00
N ASP A 27 -2.08 -12.11 13.29
CA ASP A 27 -2.52 -11.73 11.95
C ASP A 27 -1.95 -12.75 10.95
N ASN A 28 -2.72 -13.13 9.94
CA ASN A 28 -2.47 -14.28 9.05
C ASN A 28 -1.15 -14.25 8.23
N CYS A 29 -0.20 -13.37 8.54
CA CYS A 29 1.08 -13.25 7.86
C CYS A 29 2.31 -13.12 8.80
N SER A 30 2.17 -13.07 10.13
CA SER A 30 3.31 -12.89 11.05
C SER A 30 2.97 -13.34 12.47
N ILE A 31 3.97 -13.76 13.26
CA ILE A 31 3.79 -13.89 14.72
C ILE A 31 4.23 -12.55 15.34
N GLY A 32 3.25 -11.79 15.82
CA GLY A 32 3.50 -10.57 16.59
C GLY A 32 3.53 -10.86 18.10
N VAL A 33 4.54 -10.36 18.81
CA VAL A 33 4.50 -10.29 20.28
C VAL A 33 4.15 -8.86 20.68
N GLY A 34 2.97 -8.69 21.29
CA GLY A 34 2.53 -7.43 21.88
C GLY A 34 2.82 -7.39 23.38
N MET A 35 3.30 -6.26 23.89
CA MET A 35 3.38 -5.99 25.33
C MET A 35 2.54 -4.77 25.66
N ILE A 36 1.59 -4.91 26.59
CA ILE A 36 0.79 -3.80 27.10
C ILE A 36 1.28 -3.46 28.51
N ALA A 37 1.78 -2.25 28.70
CA ALA A 37 2.16 -1.72 30.00
C ALA A 37 1.12 -0.69 30.47
N ARG A 38 0.71 -0.76 31.73
CA ARG A 38 -0.19 0.23 32.34
C ARG A 38 0.63 1.19 33.18
N MET A 39 0.55 2.47 32.87
CA MET A 39 1.29 3.53 33.55
C MET A 39 0.56 3.98 34.81
N SER A 40 1.26 4.66 35.72
CA SER A 40 0.72 5.14 37.00
C SER A 40 -0.36 6.21 36.84
N ASP A 41 -0.37 6.92 35.71
CA ASP A 41 -1.40 7.90 35.34
C ASP A 41 -2.66 7.25 34.71
N GLY A 42 -2.71 5.92 34.65
CA GLY A 42 -3.81 5.15 34.06
C GLY A 42 -3.73 4.98 32.55
N SER A 43 -2.76 5.60 31.86
CA SER A 43 -2.52 5.39 30.44
C SER A 43 -1.97 3.98 30.18
N SER A 44 -2.11 3.50 28.94
CA SER A 44 -1.57 2.21 28.52
C SER A 44 -0.64 2.40 27.33
N TRP A 45 0.51 1.76 27.40
CA TRP A 45 1.50 1.70 26.35
C TRP A 45 1.45 0.34 25.69
N CYS A 46 1.57 0.27 24.37
CA CYS A 46 1.69 -1.00 23.66
C CYS A 46 2.91 -1.01 22.76
N ALA A 47 3.74 -2.06 22.86
CA ALA A 47 4.83 -2.33 21.94
C ALA A 47 4.50 -3.59 21.15
N HIS A 48 4.62 -3.53 19.81
CA HIS A 48 4.45 -4.69 18.95
C HIS A 48 5.80 -5.01 18.27
N PHE A 49 6.20 -6.27 18.35
CA PHE A 49 7.34 -6.79 17.59
C PHE A 49 6.82 -7.71 16.51
N ASN A 50 7.01 -7.32 15.24
CA ASN A 50 6.71 -8.20 14.12
C ASN A 50 8.00 -8.92 13.71
N CYS A 51 8.02 -10.26 13.78
CA CYS A 51 9.11 -11.05 13.23
C CYS A 51 8.57 -12.00 12.15
N SER A 52 8.95 -11.75 10.91
CA SER A 52 8.74 -12.69 9.80
C SER A 52 9.92 -13.66 9.78
N LEU A 53 9.79 -14.81 10.44
CA LEU A 53 10.79 -15.87 10.39
C LEU A 53 10.12 -17.20 10.00
N PRO A 54 10.54 -17.84 8.91
CA PRO A 54 10.16 -19.22 8.62
C PRO A 54 10.74 -20.16 9.69
N GLY A 55 9.91 -21.02 10.28
CA GLY A 55 10.35 -22.09 11.21
C GLY A 55 10.35 -21.75 12.71
N THR A 56 9.72 -20.64 13.15
CA THR A 56 9.76 -20.18 14.55
C THR A 56 8.61 -20.67 15.45
N LEU A 57 7.61 -21.39 14.92
CA LEU A 57 6.49 -21.87 15.72
C LEU A 57 6.95 -22.76 16.90
N ASP A 58 7.97 -23.60 16.68
CA ASP A 58 8.47 -24.53 17.70
C ASP A 58 9.34 -23.87 18.77
N GLN A 59 9.82 -22.64 18.54
CA GLN A 59 10.66 -21.87 19.47
C GLN A 59 9.93 -20.68 20.11
N LEU A 60 8.64 -20.49 19.77
CA LEU A 60 7.86 -19.30 20.14
C LEU A 60 7.83 -19.07 21.66
N ALA A 61 7.59 -20.11 22.45
CA ALA A 61 7.54 -20.01 23.90
C ALA A 61 8.88 -19.56 24.53
N ALA A 62 10.00 -20.03 23.97
CA ALA A 62 11.34 -19.67 24.43
C ALA A 62 11.71 -18.23 24.06
N ILE A 63 11.35 -17.81 22.84
CA ILE A 63 11.49 -16.42 22.37
C ILE A 63 10.66 -15.49 23.26
N GLN A 64 9.40 -15.84 23.53
CA GLN A 64 8.50 -15.09 24.40
C GLN A 64 9.07 -14.92 25.82
N ALA A 65 9.53 -16.01 26.44
CA ALA A 65 10.08 -15.99 27.79
C ALA A 65 11.36 -15.14 27.88
N ALA A 66 12.25 -15.24 26.89
CA ALA A 66 13.49 -14.47 26.84
C ALA A 66 13.25 -12.97 26.59
N THR A 67 12.38 -12.63 25.62
CA THR A 67 11.99 -11.26 25.33
C THR A 67 11.34 -10.60 26.56
N PHE A 68 10.45 -11.32 27.24
CA PHE A 68 9.80 -10.83 28.46
C PHE A 68 10.79 -10.60 29.60
N SER A 69 11.70 -11.54 29.85
CA SER A 69 12.71 -11.41 30.92
C SER A 69 13.63 -10.20 30.68
N THR A 70 14.08 -10.00 29.44
CA THR A 70 14.98 -8.91 29.06
C THR A 70 14.29 -7.55 29.13
N LEU A 71 13.08 -7.43 28.58
CA LEU A 71 12.32 -6.17 28.62
C LEU A 71 11.86 -5.82 30.03
N SER A 72 11.42 -6.80 30.81
CA SER A 72 11.06 -6.59 32.22
C SER A 72 12.28 -6.20 33.07
N GLY A 73 13.48 -6.66 32.71
CA GLY A 73 14.73 -6.19 33.33
C GLY A 73 15.04 -4.75 32.96
N ALA A 74 15.04 -4.43 31.66
CA ALA A 74 15.36 -3.11 31.13
C ALA A 74 14.38 -2.01 31.59
N LEU A 75 13.08 -2.31 31.62
CA LEU A 75 12.02 -1.39 32.03
C LEU A 75 12.00 -1.15 33.54
N ARG A 76 12.46 -2.10 34.36
CA ARG A 76 12.62 -1.88 35.81
C ARG A 76 13.76 -0.93 36.14
N SER A 77 14.73 -0.77 35.24
CA SER A 77 15.90 0.10 35.43
C SER A 77 15.79 1.47 34.74
N ALA A 78 14.76 1.71 33.93
CA ALA A 78 14.63 2.94 33.14
C ALA A 78 13.58 3.89 33.74
N PRO A 79 13.92 5.17 34.02
CA PRO A 79 12.90 6.18 34.32
C PRO A 79 12.14 6.49 33.03
N LEU A 80 10.92 5.95 32.91
CA LEU A 80 10.02 6.28 31.81
C LEU A 80 9.40 7.65 32.10
N SER A 81 9.91 8.71 31.49
CA SER A 81 9.25 10.02 31.53
C SER A 81 8.10 10.08 30.53
N LEU A 82 7.03 10.80 30.89
CA LEU A 82 5.83 11.01 30.07
C LEU A 82 6.10 11.70 28.71
N ASP A 83 7.28 12.28 28.52
CA ASP A 83 7.63 13.10 27.35
C ASP A 83 8.10 12.29 26.13
N ALA A 84 8.17 10.96 26.23
CA ALA A 84 8.76 10.14 25.18
C ALA A 84 7.89 10.01 23.92
N CYS A 85 6.63 10.46 23.90
CA CYS A 85 5.72 10.22 22.78
C CYS A 85 4.89 11.44 22.40
N THR A 86 5.55 12.46 21.83
CA THR A 86 4.88 13.45 20.99
C THR A 86 5.64 13.59 19.67
N GLY A 87 5.00 13.20 18.56
CA GLY A 87 5.42 13.62 17.22
C GLY A 87 6.46 12.75 16.49
N GLY A 88 6.47 11.42 16.66
CA GLY A 88 7.24 10.53 15.78
C GLY A 88 8.77 10.63 15.90
N GLN A 89 9.30 11.33 16.90
CA GLN A 89 10.71 11.28 17.27
C GLN A 89 10.88 10.88 18.73
N LEU A 90 11.30 9.64 18.97
CA LEU A 90 11.66 9.13 20.28
C LEU A 90 13.04 9.69 20.68
N LYS A 91 13.12 10.54 21.72
CA LYS A 91 14.40 11.03 22.28
C LYS A 91 14.72 10.38 23.62
N GLY A 92 16.00 10.08 23.85
CA GLY A 92 16.61 9.87 25.17
C GLY A 92 16.19 8.61 25.93
N GLY A 93 16.64 7.43 25.46
CA GLY A 93 16.40 6.13 26.11
C GLY A 93 16.40 4.95 25.13
N THR A 94 16.20 5.25 23.85
CA THR A 94 16.18 4.32 22.72
C THR A 94 17.49 3.60 22.48
N ALA A 95 18.64 4.23 22.73
CA ALA A 95 19.94 3.59 22.52
C ALA A 95 20.15 2.37 23.43
N ALA A 96 19.67 2.41 24.68
CA ALA A 96 19.81 1.29 25.61
C ALA A 96 18.85 0.13 25.30
N ILE A 97 17.60 0.45 24.94
CA ILE A 97 16.60 -0.55 24.54
C ILE A 97 17.02 -1.20 23.21
N TRP A 98 17.44 -0.39 22.24
CA TRP A 98 17.94 -0.86 20.97
C TRP A 98 19.23 -1.67 21.14
N ALA A 99 20.18 -1.22 21.98
CA ALA A 99 21.39 -1.98 22.29
C ALA A 99 21.07 -3.34 22.95
N GLY A 100 20.08 -3.40 23.86
CA GLY A 100 19.64 -4.66 24.47
C GLY A 100 19.02 -5.64 23.46
N ILE A 101 18.17 -5.12 22.56
CA ILE A 101 17.58 -5.91 21.47
C ILE A 101 18.67 -6.41 20.52
N GLN A 102 19.57 -5.52 20.09
CA GLN A 102 20.65 -5.83 19.16
C GLN A 102 21.68 -6.80 19.76
N GLN A 103 22.00 -6.68 21.05
CA GLN A 103 22.87 -7.60 21.78
C GLN A 103 22.25 -9.01 21.88
N TYR A 104 20.96 -9.11 22.16
CA TYR A 104 20.25 -10.39 22.17
C TYR A 104 20.22 -11.04 20.78
N PHE A 105 19.92 -10.27 19.72
CA PHE A 105 19.95 -10.78 18.35
C PHE A 105 21.34 -11.27 17.93
N ASN A 106 22.41 -10.55 18.32
CA ASN A 106 23.78 -10.99 18.07
C ASN A 106 24.13 -12.28 18.85
N GLN A 107 23.64 -12.43 20.08
CA GLN A 107 23.82 -13.66 20.86
C GLN A 107 23.02 -14.84 20.27
N ALA A 108 21.83 -14.61 19.73
CA ALA A 108 21.02 -15.60 19.04
C ALA A 108 21.63 -16.03 17.70
N LYS A 109 22.15 -15.08 16.91
CA LYS A 109 22.91 -15.33 15.67
C LYS A 109 24.15 -16.19 15.92
N ASN A 110 24.83 -15.98 17.04
CA ASN A 110 25.99 -16.79 17.42
C ASN A 110 25.65 -18.21 17.92
N ARG A 111 24.38 -18.49 18.23
CA ARG A 111 23.90 -19.79 18.72
C ARG A 111 23.15 -20.58 17.64
N SER A 112 22.83 -19.97 16.50
CA SER A 112 22.09 -20.61 15.42
C SER A 112 22.72 -20.26 14.06
N SER A 113 23.27 -21.27 13.38
CA SER A 113 23.93 -21.14 12.07
C SER A 113 22.97 -20.82 10.91
N THR A 114 21.66 -20.67 11.18
CA THR A 114 20.61 -20.48 10.16
C THR A 114 20.01 -19.08 10.11
N LEU A 115 20.43 -18.15 10.98
CA LEU A 115 19.92 -16.78 10.98
C LEU A 115 20.72 -15.89 10.02
N THR A 116 20.15 -15.55 8.86
CA THR A 116 20.66 -14.54 7.92
C THR A 116 19.88 -13.22 8.04
N ASP A 117 20.50 -12.12 7.58
CA ASP A 117 20.21 -10.73 7.96
C ASP A 117 18.73 -10.28 7.87
N ILE A 118 18.28 -9.58 8.91
CA ILE A 118 16.91 -9.07 9.06
C ILE A 118 16.87 -7.57 8.71
N LYS A 119 15.99 -7.17 7.77
CA LYS A 119 15.62 -5.77 7.53
C LYS A 119 14.37 -5.42 8.37
N THR A 120 14.45 -4.42 9.24
CA THR A 120 13.31 -3.96 10.08
C THR A 120 12.70 -2.69 9.50
N GLY A 121 11.41 -2.71 9.16
CA GLY A 121 10.61 -1.54 8.78
C GLY A 121 9.43 -1.39 9.73
N CYS A 122 9.27 -0.23 10.36
CA CYS A 122 8.13 0.10 11.20
C CYS A 122 7.65 1.51 10.85
N ASN A 123 6.41 1.63 10.35
CA ASN A 123 5.84 2.88 9.83
C ASN A 123 4.71 3.37 10.76
N GLY A 124 5.06 4.15 11.80
CA GLY A 124 4.16 5.11 12.47
C GLY A 124 3.23 4.62 13.60
N ILE A 125 2.96 5.50 14.58
CA ILE A 125 1.97 5.38 15.68
C ILE A 125 1.19 6.70 15.78
N TYR A 126 -0.15 6.65 15.92
CA TYR A 126 -1.02 7.82 16.16
C TYR A 126 -1.66 7.77 17.56
N ALA A 127 -1.87 8.93 18.19
CA ALA A 127 -2.47 9.03 19.54
C ALA A 127 -3.65 10.03 19.56
N ASP A 128 -4.82 9.59 20.05
CA ASP A 128 -6.02 10.39 20.30
C ASP A 128 -6.30 10.43 21.82
N ARG A 129 -6.54 11.64 22.36
CA ARG A 129 -6.78 11.88 23.79
C ARG A 129 -8.10 11.33 24.33
N THR A 130 -9.05 10.94 23.48
CA THR A 130 -10.37 10.44 23.89
C THR A 130 -10.56 8.94 23.70
N LYS A 131 -9.72 8.30 22.88
CA LYS A 131 -9.90 6.89 22.45
C LYS A 131 -8.76 5.94 22.82
N GLY A 132 -7.71 6.45 23.47
CA GLY A 132 -6.51 5.68 23.81
C GLY A 132 -5.63 5.37 22.60
N VAL A 133 -4.38 4.94 22.86
CA VAL A 133 -3.38 4.59 21.85
C VAL A 133 -3.76 3.28 21.16
N ARG A 134 -3.82 3.25 19.82
CA ARG A 134 -4.10 2.05 19.02
C ARG A 134 -2.99 1.79 18.01
N CYS A 135 -2.55 0.55 17.89
CA CYS A 135 -1.78 0.08 16.74
C CYS A 135 -2.74 -0.28 15.61
N LEU A 136 -2.53 0.31 14.43
CA LEU A 136 -3.19 -0.14 13.20
C LEU A 136 -2.29 -1.18 12.53
N GLY A 137 -2.50 -2.45 12.89
CA GLY A 137 -2.15 -3.58 12.03
C GLY A 137 -3.26 -3.76 11.00
N ALA A 138 -2.89 -4.18 9.79
CA ALA A 138 -3.85 -4.46 8.73
C ALA A 138 -4.91 -5.48 9.21
N ALA A 139 -6.18 -5.08 9.10
CA ALA A 139 -7.39 -5.88 9.37
C ALA A 139 -7.66 -6.24 10.84
N GLU A 140 -8.39 -5.39 11.56
CA GLU A 140 -9.41 -5.84 12.54
C GLU A 140 -10.54 -4.80 12.67
N HIS A 141 -11.68 -5.14 12.09
CA HIS A 141 -12.96 -4.44 12.21
C HIS A 141 -13.70 -4.98 13.44
N LEU A 142 -14.39 -4.05 14.12
CA LEU A 142 -15.34 -4.23 15.22
C LEU A 142 -16.11 -5.57 15.17
N SER A 143 -15.93 -6.41 16.19
CA SER A 143 -16.79 -7.57 16.44
C SER A 143 -18.17 -7.09 16.90
N GLY A 144 -19.12 -7.17 15.98
CA GLY A 144 -20.51 -6.75 16.16
C GLY A 144 -21.21 -6.42 14.85
N HIS A 145 -20.45 -6.22 13.76
CA HIS A 145 -20.97 -6.01 12.42
C HIS A 145 -20.41 -7.07 11.46
N PRO A 146 -21.21 -7.59 10.52
CA PRO A 146 -20.72 -8.54 9.54
C PRO A 146 -19.50 -7.95 8.83
N ALA A 147 -18.43 -8.74 8.72
CA ALA A 147 -17.18 -8.32 8.10
C ALA A 147 -17.45 -7.63 6.75
N PRO A 148 -16.85 -6.46 6.46
CA PRO A 148 -16.92 -5.92 5.11
C PRO A 148 -16.28 -6.94 4.20
N SER A 149 -17.07 -7.49 3.30
CA SER A 149 -16.59 -8.45 2.33
C SER A 149 -15.42 -7.83 1.55
N ASN A 150 -14.35 -8.61 1.36
CA ASN A 150 -13.38 -8.43 0.26
C ASN A 150 -14.06 -8.55 -1.12
N SER A 151 -15.36 -8.31 -1.22
CA SER A 151 -16.11 -8.28 -2.45
C SER A 151 -15.67 -7.07 -3.23
N LYS A 152 -15.23 -7.30 -4.47
CA LYS A 152 -15.28 -6.34 -5.54
C LYS A 152 -16.65 -5.64 -5.54
N ALA A 153 -16.76 -4.48 -4.90
CA ALA A 153 -17.89 -3.60 -5.11
C ALA A 153 -17.71 -3.05 -6.53
N THR A 154 -18.39 -3.69 -7.48
CA THR A 154 -18.36 -3.30 -8.89
C THR A 154 -19.39 -2.19 -9.04
N VAL A 155 -18.94 -0.94 -9.09
CA VAL A 155 -19.76 0.10 -9.72
C VAL A 155 -19.85 -0.31 -11.19
N PRO A 156 -21.03 -0.65 -11.71
CA PRO A 156 -21.14 -1.14 -13.07
C PRO A 156 -20.70 -0.04 -14.04
N PRO A 157 -19.94 -0.39 -15.10
CA PRO A 157 -19.66 0.54 -16.16
C PRO A 157 -20.97 1.10 -16.75
N PRO A 158 -20.95 2.34 -17.25
CA PRO A 158 -19.78 3.21 -17.33
C PRO A 158 -19.52 4.01 -16.04
N LEU A 159 -18.26 4.36 -15.80
CA LEU A 159 -17.85 5.14 -14.63
C LEU A 159 -17.06 6.38 -15.04
N GLN A 160 -17.43 7.53 -14.47
CA GLN A 160 -16.68 8.77 -14.62
C GLN A 160 -15.58 8.84 -13.57
N GLY A 161 -14.39 9.24 -14.00
CA GLY A 161 -13.22 9.47 -13.16
C GLY A 161 -12.39 10.62 -13.71
N PHE A 162 -11.20 10.80 -13.14
CA PHE A 162 -10.27 11.83 -13.58
C PHE A 162 -8.83 11.41 -13.29
N ASP A 163 -7.88 12.04 -13.96
CA ASP A 163 -6.47 11.96 -13.57
C ASP A 163 -5.96 13.36 -13.24
N THR A 164 -4.96 13.42 -12.37
CA THR A 164 -4.30 14.68 -11.99
C THR A 164 -2.90 14.41 -11.48
N ASP A 165 -1.97 15.31 -11.80
CA ASP A 165 -0.62 15.34 -11.25
C ASP A 165 -0.58 16.03 -9.87
N SER A 166 -1.67 16.66 -9.44
CA SER A 166 -1.75 17.31 -8.13
C SER A 166 -2.09 16.33 -7.01
N VAL A 167 -1.41 16.46 -5.87
CA VAL A 167 -1.77 15.74 -4.64
C VAL A 167 -3.17 16.15 -4.17
N LEU A 168 -4.00 15.17 -3.87
CA LEU A 168 -5.36 15.37 -3.39
C LEU A 168 -5.41 15.52 -1.86
N ASP A 169 -6.13 16.53 -1.41
CA ASP A 169 -6.56 16.65 -0.01
C ASP A 169 -8.03 16.23 0.18
N GLU A 170 -8.47 16.14 1.43
CA GLU A 170 -9.84 15.71 1.78
C GLU A 170 -10.90 16.58 1.10
N LYS A 171 -10.71 17.91 1.09
CA LYS A 171 -11.68 18.84 0.52
C LYS A 171 -11.81 18.62 -0.98
N MET A 172 -10.70 18.37 -1.68
CA MET A 172 -10.70 18.07 -3.11
C MET A 172 -11.44 16.76 -3.39
N VAL A 173 -11.14 15.68 -2.65
CA VAL A 173 -11.80 14.39 -2.85
C VAL A 173 -13.31 14.49 -2.63
N LEU A 174 -13.75 15.14 -1.55
CA LEU A 174 -15.17 15.36 -1.28
C LEU A 174 -15.86 16.19 -2.38
N GLU A 175 -15.16 17.17 -2.96
CA GLU A 175 -15.67 17.96 -4.09
C GLU A 175 -15.82 17.12 -5.38
N PHE A 176 -14.91 16.18 -5.63
CA PHE A 176 -15.06 15.27 -6.77
C PHE A 176 -16.19 14.26 -6.56
N VAL A 177 -16.34 13.72 -5.35
CA VAL A 177 -17.45 12.83 -5.02
C VAL A 177 -18.80 13.54 -5.10
N SER A 178 -18.89 14.80 -4.64
CA SER A 178 -20.13 15.60 -4.75
C SER A 178 -20.54 15.86 -6.22
N ARG A 179 -19.59 15.74 -7.15
CA ARG A 179 -19.77 15.86 -8.60
C ARG A 179 -19.91 14.50 -9.30
N HIS A 180 -20.11 13.42 -8.54
CA HIS A 180 -20.32 12.06 -9.04
C HIS A 180 -19.13 11.42 -9.77
N TYR A 181 -17.90 11.87 -9.50
CA TYR A 181 -16.73 11.09 -9.88
C TYR A 181 -16.65 9.83 -9.01
N GLY A 182 -16.40 8.69 -9.65
CA GLY A 182 -16.30 7.39 -8.98
C GLY A 182 -14.87 6.90 -8.78
N PHE A 183 -13.89 7.48 -9.48
CA PHE A 183 -12.47 7.14 -9.30
C PHE A 183 -11.53 8.28 -9.68
N CYS A 184 -10.28 8.15 -9.28
CA CYS A 184 -9.18 8.93 -9.81
C CYS A 184 -7.97 8.04 -10.20
N LEU A 185 -7.14 8.59 -11.09
CA LEU A 185 -5.79 8.11 -11.33
C LEU A 185 -4.78 9.08 -10.71
N ARG A 186 -3.78 8.52 -10.04
CA ARG A 186 -2.69 9.28 -9.40
C ARG A 186 -1.34 8.69 -9.75
N TYR A 187 -0.34 9.56 -9.80
CA TYR A 187 0.91 9.23 -10.44
C TYR A 187 1.91 8.55 -9.48
N LEU A 188 2.59 7.53 -9.97
CA LEU A 188 3.77 6.92 -9.38
C LEU A 188 5.02 7.43 -10.10
N SER A 189 6.14 7.48 -9.38
CA SER A 189 7.43 7.83 -9.98
C SER A 189 7.86 6.84 -11.05
N HIS A 190 8.58 7.35 -12.04
CA HIS A 190 9.40 6.56 -12.96
C HIS A 190 10.88 6.54 -12.55
N GLU A 191 11.20 7.12 -11.39
CA GLU A 191 12.51 7.09 -10.76
C GLU A 191 12.50 6.16 -9.54
N ASP A 192 13.68 5.77 -9.05
CA ASP A 192 13.81 4.91 -7.86
C ASP A 192 13.21 5.56 -6.60
N ASN A 193 13.32 6.89 -6.49
CA ASN A 193 12.72 7.66 -5.41
C ASN A 193 11.39 8.29 -5.86
N ALA A 194 10.42 8.28 -4.95
CA ALA A 194 9.17 9.01 -5.14
C ALA A 194 9.41 10.52 -5.05
N ASN A 195 8.80 11.27 -5.96
CA ASN A 195 8.72 12.71 -5.89
C ASN A 195 7.64 13.13 -4.90
N LYS A 196 7.75 14.35 -4.36
CA LYS A 196 6.78 14.88 -3.39
C LYS A 196 5.35 14.99 -3.95
N GLY A 197 5.20 15.10 -5.27
CA GLY A 197 3.90 15.15 -5.95
C GLY A 197 3.29 13.78 -6.26
N ASP A 198 4.06 12.71 -6.12
CA ASP A 198 3.61 11.36 -6.43
C ASP A 198 2.67 10.84 -5.33
N LEU A 199 1.84 9.87 -5.72
CA LEU A 199 0.91 9.19 -4.84
C LEU A 199 1.64 8.60 -3.63
N SER A 200 1.17 8.96 -2.44
CA SER A 200 1.62 8.40 -1.17
C SER A 200 0.60 7.43 -0.58
N ALA A 201 1.01 6.61 0.39
CA ALA A 201 0.10 5.73 1.13
C ALA A 201 -1.00 6.52 1.88
N ASP A 202 -0.64 7.67 2.47
CA ASP A 202 -1.58 8.54 3.19
C ASP A 202 -2.60 9.16 2.24
N GLU A 203 -2.16 9.64 1.07
CA GLU A 203 -3.05 10.15 0.02
C GLU A 203 -3.98 9.04 -0.49
N ALA A 204 -3.45 7.84 -0.76
CA ALA A 204 -4.25 6.71 -1.21
C ALA A 204 -5.34 6.31 -0.20
N LEU A 205 -5.00 6.29 1.09
CA LEU A 205 -5.96 6.03 2.16
C LEU A 205 -7.05 7.11 2.20
N LEU A 206 -6.66 8.38 2.15
CA LEU A 206 -7.56 9.52 2.15
C LEU A 206 -8.54 9.45 0.96
N ILE A 207 -8.04 9.27 -0.27
CA ILE A 207 -8.85 9.14 -1.49
C ILE A 207 -9.95 8.09 -1.31
N ARG A 208 -9.57 6.92 -0.80
CA ARG A 208 -10.49 5.79 -0.64
C ARG A 208 -11.47 5.98 0.50
N GLN A 209 -11.04 6.55 1.63
CA GLN A 209 -11.93 6.85 2.77
C GLN A 209 -13.01 7.87 2.42
N HIS A 210 -12.71 8.78 1.49
CA HIS A 210 -13.64 9.83 1.09
C HIS A 210 -14.43 9.50 -0.18
N GLY A 211 -14.41 8.25 -0.66
CA GLY A 211 -15.40 7.75 -1.61
C GLY A 211 -14.94 7.59 -3.06
N LEU A 212 -13.65 7.79 -3.37
CA LEU A 212 -13.12 7.54 -4.72
C LEU A 212 -12.43 6.18 -4.82
N GLY A 213 -12.68 5.47 -5.92
CA GLY A 213 -11.79 4.39 -6.36
C GLY A 213 -10.44 4.94 -6.82
N LEU A 214 -9.39 4.12 -6.77
CA LEU A 214 -8.03 4.54 -7.11
C LEU A 214 -7.36 3.57 -8.08
N MET A 215 -6.65 4.10 -9.08
CA MET A 215 -5.71 3.35 -9.91
C MET A 215 -4.40 4.14 -10.04
N PRO A 216 -3.23 3.53 -9.82
CA PRO A 216 -1.97 4.19 -10.08
C PRO A 216 -1.63 4.24 -11.58
N VAL A 217 -1.02 5.34 -12.02
CA VAL A 217 -0.38 5.49 -13.33
C VAL A 217 1.08 5.88 -13.12
N GLN A 218 2.03 5.32 -13.86
CA GLN A 218 3.42 5.77 -13.78
C GLN A 218 3.63 6.98 -14.68
N HIS A 219 4.36 7.99 -14.19
CA HIS A 219 4.80 9.13 -15.00
C HIS A 219 5.54 8.71 -16.27
N VAL A 220 5.25 9.39 -17.37
CA VAL A 220 6.11 9.35 -18.55
C VAL A 220 7.39 10.17 -18.34
N ARG A 221 8.43 9.84 -19.11
CA ARG A 221 9.62 10.69 -19.22
C ARG A 221 9.35 11.95 -20.04
N PHE A 222 10.05 13.02 -19.71
CA PHE A 222 9.97 14.27 -20.45
C PHE A 222 10.43 14.10 -21.91
N TYR A 223 9.74 14.77 -22.83
CA TYR A 223 9.99 14.70 -24.27
C TYR A 223 11.34 15.31 -24.68
N PRO A 224 12.04 14.73 -25.68
CA PRO A 224 11.86 13.39 -26.23
C PRO A 224 12.67 12.36 -25.43
N TRP A 225 12.12 11.16 -25.26
CA TRP A 225 12.84 10.04 -24.66
C TRP A 225 12.86 8.83 -25.60
N SER A 226 13.90 8.00 -25.49
CA SER A 226 14.10 6.83 -26.35
C SER A 226 13.91 5.54 -25.54
N PRO A 227 12.86 4.75 -25.82
CA PRO A 227 12.61 3.50 -25.11
C PRO A 227 13.66 2.44 -25.43
N THR A 228 13.90 1.57 -24.46
CA THR A 228 14.65 0.32 -24.61
C THR A 228 14.03 -0.74 -23.72
N GLY A 229 14.24 -2.02 -24.01
CA GLY A 229 13.80 -3.11 -23.12
C GLY A 229 14.40 -3.00 -21.70
N ALA A 230 15.63 -2.50 -21.57
CA ALA A 230 16.26 -2.28 -20.27
C ALA A 230 15.53 -1.21 -19.45
N LEU A 231 15.19 -0.08 -20.06
CA LEU A 231 14.38 0.96 -19.41
C LEU A 231 12.97 0.47 -19.07
N GLY A 232 12.38 -0.37 -19.93
CA GLY A 232 11.05 -0.94 -19.67
C GLY A 232 11.05 -1.82 -18.42
N LYS A 233 12.07 -2.67 -18.29
CA LYS A 233 12.27 -3.49 -17.09
C LYS A 233 12.49 -2.62 -15.85
N GLU A 234 13.39 -1.65 -15.93
CA GLU A 234 13.72 -0.76 -14.83
C GLU A 234 12.48 0.02 -14.35
N TYR A 235 11.74 0.65 -15.26
CA TYR A 235 10.58 1.46 -14.89
C TYR A 235 9.40 0.61 -14.45
N GLY A 236 9.24 -0.58 -15.01
CA GLY A 236 8.27 -1.55 -14.49
C GLY A 236 8.60 -1.96 -13.06
N GLN A 237 9.88 -2.13 -12.72
CA GLN A 237 10.31 -2.42 -11.34
C GLN A 237 10.05 -1.23 -10.40
N TYR A 238 10.30 0.00 -10.84
CA TYR A 238 9.94 1.19 -10.05
C TYR A 238 8.43 1.32 -9.85
N ALA A 239 7.62 1.11 -10.89
CA ALA A 239 6.16 1.13 -10.78
C ALA A 239 5.67 0.11 -9.74
N VAL A 240 6.25 -1.09 -9.73
CA VAL A 240 5.94 -2.13 -8.74
C VAL A 240 6.36 -1.69 -7.33
N ALA A 241 7.59 -1.20 -7.15
CA ALA A 241 8.10 -0.79 -5.84
C ALA A 241 7.28 0.35 -5.24
N HIS A 242 6.91 1.35 -6.05
CA HIS A 242 6.06 2.46 -5.62
C HIS A 242 4.63 2.01 -5.33
N ALA A 243 4.02 1.18 -6.19
CA ALA A 243 2.70 0.62 -5.93
C ALA A 243 2.64 -0.18 -4.62
N GLN A 244 3.67 -1.00 -4.34
CA GLN A 244 3.80 -1.75 -3.10
C GLN A 244 3.99 -0.83 -1.89
N THR A 245 4.79 0.23 -2.02
CA THR A 245 5.02 1.22 -0.96
C THR A 245 3.75 2.00 -0.60
N VAL A 246 2.95 2.33 -1.61
CA VAL A 246 1.61 2.94 -1.43
C VAL A 246 0.61 1.96 -0.81
N GLY A 247 0.84 0.65 -0.95
CA GLY A 247 -0.06 -0.40 -0.47
C GLY A 247 -1.17 -0.78 -1.46
N ILE A 248 -0.96 -0.52 -2.76
CA ILE A 248 -1.89 -0.93 -3.82
C ILE A 248 -2.04 -2.46 -3.78
N PRO A 249 -3.27 -3.01 -3.72
CA PRO A 249 -3.45 -4.46 -3.66
C PRO A 249 -3.25 -5.10 -5.04
N HIS A 250 -2.88 -6.38 -5.01
CA HIS A 250 -2.77 -7.20 -6.22
C HIS A 250 -4.09 -7.20 -7.02
N GLY A 251 -3.96 -7.35 -8.34
CA GLY A 251 -5.09 -7.34 -9.28
C GLY A 251 -5.57 -5.95 -9.68
N VAL A 252 -5.20 -4.88 -8.97
CA VAL A 252 -5.48 -3.49 -9.40
C VAL A 252 -4.71 -3.16 -10.68
N SER A 253 -5.33 -2.35 -11.53
CA SER A 253 -4.72 -1.82 -12.74
C SER A 253 -3.62 -0.84 -12.41
N VAL A 254 -2.40 -1.12 -12.87
CA VAL A 254 -1.27 -0.18 -12.86
C VAL A 254 -1.02 0.24 -14.30
N TRP A 255 -1.05 1.54 -14.57
CA TRP A 255 -1.01 2.07 -15.93
C TRP A 255 0.39 2.56 -16.30
N MET A 256 0.88 2.13 -17.46
CA MET A 256 2.06 2.72 -18.10
C MET A 256 1.62 3.88 -19.00
N ASP A 257 2.19 5.05 -18.77
CA ASP A 257 2.02 6.21 -19.65
C ASP A 257 3.00 6.12 -20.84
N LEU A 258 2.47 5.79 -22.03
CA LEU A 258 3.24 5.73 -23.27
C LEU A 258 2.91 6.93 -24.17
N GLU A 259 3.67 7.99 -23.98
CA GLU A 259 3.62 9.18 -24.82
C GLU A 259 4.99 9.81 -25.02
N ASN A 260 5.07 10.78 -25.93
CA ASN A 260 6.26 11.60 -26.12
C ASN A 260 7.54 10.80 -26.44
N VAL A 261 7.38 9.64 -27.08
CA VAL A 261 8.50 8.85 -27.58
C VAL A 261 9.18 9.64 -28.70
N ASN A 262 10.51 9.63 -28.69
CA ASN A 262 11.31 10.21 -29.76
C ASN A 262 10.87 9.61 -31.11
N ILE A 263 10.46 10.46 -32.06
CA ILE A 263 9.97 10.02 -33.38
C ILE A 263 11.02 9.22 -34.19
N LYS A 264 12.30 9.30 -33.81
CA LYS A 264 13.38 8.51 -34.41
C LYS A 264 13.54 7.11 -33.81
N SER A 265 12.86 6.80 -32.71
CA SER A 265 12.90 5.49 -32.10
C SER A 265 12.23 4.46 -33.01
N ALA A 266 12.91 3.33 -33.21
CA ALA A 266 12.32 2.20 -33.94
C ALA A 266 11.15 1.62 -33.15
N ALA A 267 10.06 1.26 -33.85
CA ALA A 267 8.88 0.65 -33.22
C ALA A 267 9.24 -0.58 -32.37
N GLN A 268 10.22 -1.39 -32.79
CA GLN A 268 10.69 -2.54 -32.02
C GLN A 268 11.23 -2.15 -30.64
N ALA A 269 11.95 -1.02 -30.52
CA ALA A 269 12.47 -0.57 -29.23
C ALA A 269 11.34 -0.15 -28.28
N VAL A 270 10.26 0.42 -28.83
CA VAL A 270 9.05 0.73 -28.07
C VAL A 270 8.35 -0.56 -27.62
N ILE A 271 8.22 -1.55 -28.51
CA ILE A 271 7.64 -2.87 -28.19
C ILE A 271 8.44 -3.57 -27.09
N ASP A 272 9.77 -3.56 -27.17
CA ASP A 272 10.64 -4.18 -26.17
C ASP A 272 10.50 -3.51 -24.81
N TYR A 273 10.42 -2.17 -24.78
CA TYR A 273 10.13 -1.39 -23.57
C TYR A 273 8.78 -1.79 -22.97
N CYS A 274 7.72 -1.80 -23.78
CA CYS A 274 6.37 -2.14 -23.36
C CYS A 274 6.28 -3.56 -22.79
N ASN A 275 6.89 -4.55 -23.45
CA ASN A 275 6.90 -5.94 -23.01
C ASN A 275 7.66 -6.11 -21.69
N ALA A 276 8.82 -5.47 -21.55
CA ALA A 276 9.61 -5.57 -20.32
C ALA A 276 8.90 -4.93 -19.12
N TRP A 277 8.25 -3.78 -19.32
CA TRP A 277 7.44 -3.13 -18.28
C TRP A 277 6.24 -4.00 -17.89
N PHE A 278 5.52 -4.51 -18.90
CA PHE A 278 4.38 -5.40 -18.70
C PHE A 278 4.75 -6.60 -17.82
N LEU A 279 5.85 -7.29 -18.14
CA LEU A 279 6.29 -8.47 -17.40
C LEU A 279 6.57 -8.14 -15.94
N ALA A 280 7.31 -7.05 -15.66
CA ALA A 280 7.61 -6.65 -14.29
C ALA A 280 6.34 -6.42 -13.45
N VAL A 281 5.37 -5.69 -14.00
CA VAL A 281 4.11 -5.37 -13.31
C VAL A 281 3.20 -6.59 -13.19
N LYS A 282 3.17 -7.44 -14.22
CA LYS A 282 2.37 -8.67 -14.23
C LYS A 282 2.88 -9.70 -13.21
N ASP A 283 4.19 -9.90 -13.16
CA ASP A 283 4.85 -10.85 -12.26
C ASP A 283 4.70 -10.43 -10.78
N ALA A 284 4.57 -9.12 -10.53
CA ALA A 284 4.25 -8.59 -9.20
C ALA A 284 2.77 -8.75 -8.80
N GLY A 285 1.92 -9.32 -9.67
CA GLY A 285 0.52 -9.62 -9.35
C GLY A 285 -0.47 -8.50 -9.66
N TYR A 286 -0.05 -7.40 -10.29
CA TYR A 286 -0.94 -6.35 -10.74
C TYR A 286 -1.56 -6.67 -12.12
N SER A 287 -2.51 -5.84 -12.54
CA SER A 287 -3.08 -5.87 -13.90
C SER A 287 -2.44 -4.76 -14.75
N PRO A 288 -1.49 -5.06 -15.66
CA PRO A 288 -0.87 -4.02 -16.49
C PRO A 288 -1.88 -3.36 -17.43
N GLY A 289 -1.95 -2.02 -17.39
CA GLY A 289 -2.69 -1.19 -18.33
C GLY A 289 -1.76 -0.30 -19.14
N LEU A 290 -2.18 0.08 -20.35
CA LEU A 290 -1.43 0.97 -21.24
C LEU A 290 -2.25 2.22 -21.55
N TYR A 291 -1.75 3.38 -21.14
CA TYR A 291 -2.20 4.65 -21.68
C TYR A 291 -1.50 4.93 -23.01
N VAL A 292 -2.28 5.23 -24.04
CA VAL A 292 -1.80 5.52 -25.38
C VAL A 292 -1.93 7.03 -25.61
N GLY A 293 -0.81 7.73 -25.43
CA GLY A 293 -0.70 9.17 -25.62
C GLY A 293 -0.14 9.58 -26.98
N ALA A 294 0.07 10.88 -27.13
CA ALA A 294 0.63 11.45 -28.35
C ALA A 294 2.03 10.88 -28.62
N ASN A 295 2.34 10.62 -29.89
CA ASN A 295 3.66 10.11 -30.30
C ASN A 295 4.09 8.84 -29.54
N SER A 296 3.17 7.89 -29.33
CA SER A 296 3.50 6.59 -28.72
C SER A 296 4.45 5.72 -29.57
N GLY A 297 4.56 6.02 -30.87
CA GLY A 297 5.49 5.36 -31.80
C GLY A 297 5.04 4.00 -32.32
N LEU A 298 3.79 3.61 -32.07
CA LEU A 298 3.22 2.32 -32.49
C LEU A 298 1.94 2.48 -33.32
N SER A 299 1.71 1.56 -34.26
CA SER A 299 0.42 1.43 -34.96
C SER A 299 -0.63 0.72 -34.09
N GLY A 300 -1.89 0.77 -34.50
CA GLY A 300 -2.97 0.05 -33.83
C GLY A 300 -2.74 -1.47 -33.76
N GLU A 301 -2.25 -2.06 -34.86
CA GLU A 301 -1.91 -3.49 -34.94
C GLU A 301 -0.77 -3.85 -33.99
N GLN A 302 0.26 -3.00 -33.92
CA GLN A 302 1.37 -3.21 -32.98
C GLN A 302 0.91 -3.10 -31.54
N LEU A 303 0.08 -2.10 -31.22
CA LEU A 303 -0.52 -1.97 -29.89
C LEU A 303 -1.37 -3.19 -29.53
N TYR A 304 -2.16 -3.73 -30.46
CA TYR A 304 -2.97 -4.93 -30.25
C TYR A 304 -2.14 -6.21 -30.05
N GLN A 305 -0.94 -6.28 -30.64
CA GLN A 305 -0.02 -7.41 -30.48
C GLN A 305 0.74 -7.40 -29.15
N LEU A 306 0.78 -6.25 -28.45
CA LEU A 306 1.35 -6.19 -27.11
C LEU A 306 0.52 -7.03 -26.12
N PRO A 307 1.12 -7.50 -25.00
CA PRO A 307 0.44 -8.36 -24.04
C PRO A 307 -0.61 -7.66 -23.16
N PHE A 308 -0.79 -6.34 -23.30
CA PHE A 308 -1.77 -5.57 -22.54
C PHE A 308 -3.21 -5.98 -22.88
N GLN A 309 -4.07 -5.97 -21.86
CA GLN A 309 -5.50 -6.20 -22.05
C GLN A 309 -6.35 -4.98 -21.68
N ALA A 310 -5.75 -3.99 -21.02
CA ALA A 310 -6.39 -2.76 -20.62
C ALA A 310 -5.73 -1.58 -21.34
N TYR A 311 -6.52 -0.81 -22.10
CA TYR A 311 -6.05 0.35 -22.84
C TYR A 311 -6.81 1.60 -22.45
N TRP A 312 -6.08 2.69 -22.26
CA TRP A 312 -6.59 4.03 -21.95
C TRP A 312 -6.21 4.98 -23.08
N LYS A 313 -7.21 5.61 -23.71
CA LYS A 313 -7.03 6.54 -24.83
C LYS A 313 -6.79 7.95 -24.29
N SER A 314 -5.72 8.60 -24.72
CA SER A 314 -5.54 10.04 -24.50
C SER A 314 -6.55 10.89 -25.29
N ILE A 315 -6.59 12.19 -25.00
CA ILE A 315 -7.34 13.15 -25.82
C ILE A 315 -6.71 13.37 -27.23
N SER A 316 -5.46 12.97 -27.42
CA SER A 316 -4.76 13.16 -28.69
C SER A 316 -5.29 12.25 -29.79
N SER A 317 -4.91 12.55 -31.04
CA SER A 317 -5.15 11.65 -32.17
C SER A 317 -4.21 10.45 -32.08
N VAL A 318 -4.70 9.35 -31.51
CA VAL A 318 -3.95 8.09 -31.34
C VAL A 318 -4.64 6.94 -32.10
N PRO A 319 -3.88 5.91 -32.56
CA PRO A 319 -4.44 4.79 -33.30
C PRO A 319 -5.44 4.01 -32.47
N ASP A 320 -6.55 3.57 -33.06
CA ASP A 320 -7.44 2.61 -32.39
C ASP A 320 -6.75 1.25 -32.18
N ILE A 321 -7.25 0.44 -31.24
CA ILE A 321 -6.77 -0.91 -30.97
C ILE A 321 -7.67 -1.94 -31.68
N PRO A 322 -7.28 -2.47 -32.86
CA PRO A 322 -8.17 -3.28 -33.68
C PRO A 322 -8.75 -4.48 -32.92
N GLY A 323 -10.07 -4.65 -32.97
CA GLY A 323 -10.76 -5.79 -32.35
C GLY A 323 -10.89 -5.76 -30.82
N ARG A 324 -10.17 -4.88 -30.09
CA ARG A 324 -10.31 -4.70 -28.64
C ARG A 324 -10.92 -3.36 -28.27
N GLY A 325 -10.40 -2.25 -28.80
CA GLY A 325 -10.78 -0.91 -28.37
C GLY A 325 -10.23 -0.53 -26.99
N TYR A 326 -10.79 0.52 -26.41
CA TYR A 326 -10.32 1.13 -25.15
C TYR A 326 -11.29 0.86 -24.01
N GLN A 327 -10.73 0.72 -22.81
CA GLN A 327 -11.46 0.57 -21.55
C GLN A 327 -11.62 1.90 -20.82
N MET A 328 -10.83 2.91 -21.19
CA MET A 328 -10.90 4.23 -20.63
C MET A 328 -10.58 5.27 -21.70
N VAL A 329 -11.29 6.39 -21.71
CA VAL A 329 -11.05 7.49 -22.66
C VAL A 329 -10.90 8.79 -21.87
N GLN A 330 -9.80 9.48 -22.12
CA GLN A 330 -9.50 10.80 -21.58
C GLN A 330 -10.14 11.89 -22.44
N SER A 331 -10.55 12.97 -21.79
CA SER A 331 -11.14 14.16 -22.41
C SER A 331 -10.86 15.37 -21.53
N ILE A 332 -10.88 16.57 -22.14
CA ILE A 332 -10.80 17.81 -21.38
C ILE A 332 -12.16 18.07 -20.73
N PRO A 333 -12.23 18.31 -19.40
CA PRO A 333 -13.47 18.75 -18.77
C PRO A 333 -14.00 20.03 -19.43
N PRO A 334 -15.32 20.15 -19.66
CA PRO A 334 -15.89 21.37 -20.21
C PRO A 334 -15.44 22.61 -19.42
N LYS A 335 -15.14 23.73 -20.09
CA LYS A 335 -14.61 24.94 -19.44
C LYS A 335 -15.44 25.41 -18.23
N ALA A 336 -16.77 25.28 -18.33
CA ALA A 336 -17.71 25.63 -17.26
C ALA A 336 -17.57 24.75 -16.00
N VAL A 337 -17.05 23.54 -16.15
CA VAL A 337 -16.70 22.61 -15.07
C VAL A 337 -15.29 22.89 -14.59
N SER A 338 -14.31 22.92 -15.51
CA SER A 338 -12.89 23.01 -15.16
C SER A 338 -12.51 24.30 -14.43
N SER A 339 -13.11 25.44 -14.78
CA SER A 339 -12.87 26.71 -14.08
C SER A 339 -13.41 26.74 -12.64
N LYS A 340 -14.16 25.71 -12.23
CA LYS A 340 -14.74 25.56 -10.89
C LYS A 340 -14.14 24.39 -10.12
N LEU A 341 -13.13 23.72 -10.67
CA LEU A 341 -12.44 22.64 -9.98
C LEU A 341 -11.31 23.20 -9.13
N PRO A 342 -11.00 22.57 -7.99
CA PRO A 342 -9.94 23.04 -7.10
C PRO A 342 -8.53 22.86 -7.69
N ILE A 343 -8.40 22.01 -8.72
CA ILE A 343 -7.14 21.64 -9.37
C ILE A 343 -7.38 21.37 -10.86
N ALA A 344 -6.29 21.38 -11.63
CA ALA A 344 -6.30 20.89 -13.01
C ALA A 344 -6.47 19.37 -13.03
N ILE A 345 -7.37 18.90 -13.90
CA ILE A 345 -7.62 17.49 -14.16
C ILE A 345 -7.82 17.26 -15.65
N ASP A 346 -7.65 16.02 -16.06
CA ASP A 346 -8.27 15.47 -17.25
C ASP A 346 -9.41 14.53 -16.86
N SER A 347 -10.53 14.60 -17.58
CA SER A 347 -11.71 13.77 -17.33
C SER A 347 -11.54 12.41 -18.00
N ASN A 348 -11.82 11.35 -17.26
CA ASN A 348 -11.72 9.98 -17.73
C ASN A 348 -13.06 9.26 -17.66
N TYR A 349 -13.36 8.48 -18.70
CA TYR A 349 -14.57 7.68 -18.76
C TYR A 349 -14.21 6.22 -18.96
N ALA A 350 -14.43 5.41 -17.93
CA ALA A 350 -14.18 3.98 -17.96
C ALA A 350 -15.41 3.21 -18.46
N THR A 351 -15.22 2.29 -19.39
CA THR A 351 -16.25 1.45 -19.99
C THR A 351 -15.71 0.06 -20.35
N THR A 352 -16.57 -0.88 -20.70
CA THR A 352 -16.15 -2.18 -21.23
C THR A 352 -15.59 -2.03 -22.64
N ASP A 353 -14.44 -2.65 -22.91
CA ASP A 353 -13.90 -2.76 -24.27
C ASP A 353 -14.69 -3.78 -25.12
N ASN A 354 -14.36 -3.90 -26.41
CA ASN A 354 -15.03 -4.82 -27.34
C ASN A 354 -14.79 -6.31 -27.05
N LYS A 355 -13.93 -6.62 -26.07
CA LYS A 355 -13.67 -7.98 -25.56
C LYS A 355 -14.29 -8.19 -24.18
N GLY A 356 -15.04 -7.22 -23.66
CA GLY A 356 -15.67 -7.26 -22.33
C GLY A 356 -14.72 -6.98 -21.16
N GLY A 357 -13.50 -6.51 -21.43
CA GLY A 357 -12.54 -6.11 -20.41
C GLY A 357 -12.88 -4.76 -19.77
N TYR A 358 -12.50 -4.57 -18.51
CA TYR A 358 -12.73 -3.36 -17.74
C TYR A 358 -11.56 -3.10 -16.76
N PRO A 359 -11.19 -1.83 -16.46
CA PRO A 359 -10.11 -1.53 -15.53
C PRO A 359 -10.38 -2.10 -14.13
N GLN A 360 -9.34 -2.58 -13.46
CA GLN A 360 -9.47 -3.09 -12.10
C GLN A 360 -9.12 -1.97 -11.12
N LEU A 361 -10.12 -1.39 -10.46
CA LEU A 361 -9.92 -0.30 -9.51
C LEU A 361 -9.62 -0.82 -8.10
N TRP A 362 -8.86 -0.06 -7.33
CA TRP A 362 -8.86 -0.20 -5.87
C TRP A 362 -10.11 0.49 -5.34
N PRO A 363 -11.17 -0.24 -4.90
CA PRO A 363 -12.45 0.37 -4.59
C PRO A 363 -12.36 1.37 -3.44
N ALA A 364 -13.21 2.39 -3.48
CA ALA A 364 -13.48 3.25 -2.34
C ALA A 364 -13.86 2.41 -1.10
N LEU A 365 -13.51 2.91 0.07
CA LEU A 365 -14.08 2.40 1.31
C LEU A 365 -15.48 3.01 1.39
N LEU A 366 -16.50 2.23 1.01
CA LEU A 366 -17.88 2.70 1.13
C LEU A 366 -18.11 3.15 2.59
N PRO A 367 -18.67 4.35 2.83
CA PRO A 367 -19.04 4.75 4.18
C PRO A 367 -20.03 3.71 4.73
N SER A 368 -19.65 3.13 5.87
CA SER A 368 -20.47 2.18 6.64
C SER A 368 -21.77 2.78 7.13
#